data_AF-A0A2R7SZI9-F1
#
_entry.id   AF-A0A2R7SZI9-F1
#
_cell.length_a   1.000
_cell.length_b   1.000
_cell.length_c   1.000
_cell.angle_alpha   90.00
_cell.angle_beta   90.00
_cell.angle_gamma   90.00
#
_symmetry.space_group_name_H-M   'P 1'
#
loop_
_entity.id
_entity.type
_entity.pdbx_description
1 polymer ?
#
loop_
_entity_poly.entity_id
_entity_poly.type
_entity_poly.pdbx_seq_one_letter_code
_entity_poly.pdbx_strand_id
1 'polypeptide(L)' 'GSKATAWPTDRPPTEALAFEPGRLTLSGQGWSQAQIDNFRGQLQSEGWLLDASEGKLTISRPSAQGRT' A
#
# COMPACT_ATOMS: atom_id res chain seq x y z
N GLY A 1 -7.32 14.20 -11.10
CA GLY A 1 -5.94 14.50 -10.68
C GLY A 1 -5.46 13.37 -9.82
N SER A 2 -4.64 12.47 -10.37
CA SER A 2 -4.15 11.29 -9.66
C SER A 2 -2.91 11.69 -8.88
N LYS A 3 -3.11 12.18 -7.66
CA LYS A 3 -2.01 12.56 -6.78
C LYS A 3 -1.41 11.26 -6.25
N ALA A 4 -0.39 10.72 -6.93
CA ALA A 4 0.43 9.61 -6.45
C ALA A 4 1.28 10.05 -5.23
N THR A 5 0.60 10.54 -4.19
CA THR A 5 1.21 11.15 -2.98
C THR A 5 1.49 10.13 -1.90
N ALA A 6 0.95 8.93 -2.04
CA ALA A 6 1.08 7.91 -1.01
C ALA A 6 2.50 7.29 -1.02
N TRP A 7 3.26 7.44 -2.10
CA TRP A 7 4.62 6.89 -2.15
C TRP A 7 5.60 7.77 -1.36
N PRO A 8 6.39 7.20 -0.42
CA PRO A 8 7.40 7.95 0.30
C PRO A 8 8.44 8.53 -0.66
N THR A 9 8.67 9.84 -0.57
CA THR A 9 9.50 10.62 -1.51
C THR A 9 10.98 10.24 -1.46
N ASP A 10 11.41 9.58 -0.38
CA ASP A 10 12.78 9.11 -0.14
C ASP A 10 13.06 7.71 -0.71
N ARG A 11 12.06 7.01 -1.28
CA ARG A 11 12.23 5.63 -1.74
C ARG A 11 12.06 5.44 -3.23
N PRO A 12 13.10 4.96 -3.94
CA PRO A 12 12.94 4.52 -5.31
C PRO A 12 12.01 3.30 -5.36
N PRO A 13 11.08 3.20 -6.34
CA PRO A 13 10.11 2.11 -6.45
C PRO A 13 10.71 0.75 -6.86
N THR A 14 12.04 0.58 -6.80
CA THR A 14 12.76 -0.30 -7.72
C THR A 14 13.05 -1.71 -7.19
N GLU A 15 12.87 -2.02 -5.90
CA GLU A 15 13.39 -3.30 -5.37
C GLU A 15 12.42 -4.49 -5.34
N ALA A 16 11.09 -4.31 -5.38
CA ALA A 16 10.12 -5.39 -5.67
C ALA A 16 8.68 -4.88 -5.74
N LEU A 17 8.36 -3.94 -6.63
CA LEU A 17 6.99 -3.50 -6.82
C LEU A 17 6.27 -4.41 -7.83
N ALA A 18 5.31 -5.19 -7.36
CA ALA A 18 4.42 -5.99 -8.20
C ALA A 18 3.03 -5.34 -8.24
N PHE A 19 2.64 -4.82 -9.40
CA PHE A 19 1.31 -4.25 -9.62
C PHE A 19 0.42 -5.25 -10.35
N GLU A 20 -0.66 -5.66 -9.70
CA GLU A 20 -1.71 -6.52 -10.22
C GLU A 20 -3.05 -5.75 -10.23
N PRO A 21 -4.02 -6.14 -11.07
CA PRO A 21 -5.34 -5.51 -11.09
C PRO A 21 -6.03 -5.62 -9.71
N GLY A 22 -6.05 -4.52 -8.95
CA GLY A 22 -6.69 -4.47 -7.63
C GLY A 22 -5.79 -4.86 -6.45
N ARG A 23 -4.53 -5.20 -6.70
CA ARG A 23 -3.53 -5.52 -5.66
C ARG A 23 -2.16 -4.95 -6.03
N LEU A 24 -1.51 -4.29 -5.08
CA LEU A 24 -0.15 -3.79 -5.22
C LEU A 24 0.69 -4.37 -4.09
N THR A 25 1.72 -5.13 -4.41
CA THR A 25 2.65 -5.70 -3.43
C THR A 25 4.01 -5.04 -3.57
N LEU A 26 4.60 -4.68 -2.43
CA LEU A 26 5.95 -4.10 -2.37
C LEU A 26 6.72 -4.66 -1.18
N SER A 27 8.05 -4.57 -1.23
CA SER A 27 8.90 -4.89 -0.08
C SER A 27 8.66 -3.90 1.06
N GLY A 28 8.35 -4.44 2.23
CA GLY A 28 8.35 -3.73 3.51
C GLY A 28 9.74 -3.61 4.14
N GLN A 29 10.76 -4.18 3.50
CA GLN A 29 12.15 -4.05 3.96
C GLN A 29 12.56 -2.57 4.02
N GLY A 30 13.12 -2.16 5.17
CA GLY A 30 13.45 -0.76 5.46
C GLY A 30 12.27 0.09 5.96
N TRP A 31 11.02 -0.33 5.83
CA TRP A 31 9.88 0.41 6.41
C TRP A 31 9.86 0.31 7.92
N SER A 32 9.76 1.47 8.58
CA SER A 32 9.48 1.53 10.02
C SER A 32 7.98 1.37 10.27
N GLN A 33 7.61 0.80 11.42
CA GLN A 33 6.20 0.65 11.85
C GLN A 33 5.41 1.96 11.74
N ALA A 34 6.00 3.10 12.13
CA ALA A 34 5.35 4.42 12.01
C ALA A 34 5.10 4.86 10.56
N GLN A 35 5.98 4.48 9.63
CA GLN A 35 5.81 4.77 8.19
C GLN A 35 4.69 3.90 7.60
N ILE A 36 4.64 2.63 7.99
CA ILE A 36 3.58 1.69 7.60
C ILE A 36 2.24 2.18 8.10
N ASP A 37 2.16 2.64 9.35
CA ASP A 37 0.92 3.17 9.94
C ASP A 37 0.44 4.44 9.25
N ASN A 38 1.35 5.41 9.00
CA ASN A 38 1.00 6.63 8.27
C ASN A 38 0.48 6.32 6.86
N PHE A 39 1.16 5.42 6.15
CA PHE A 39 0.78 4.99 4.81
C PHE A 39 -0.56 4.23 4.81
N ARG A 40 -0.79 3.37 5.81
CA ARG A 40 -2.08 2.70 6.02
C ARG A 40 -3.20 3.71 6.22
N GLY A 41 -3.00 4.74 7.04
CA GLY A 41 -4.00 5.79 7.26
C GLY A 41 -4.36 6.54 5.99
N GLN A 42 -3.36 6.89 5.16
CA GLN A 42 -3.61 7.53 3.85
C GLN A 42 -4.39 6.61 2.90
N LEU A 43 -3.99 5.33 2.81
CA LEU A 43 -4.66 4.36 1.96
C LEU A 43 -6.11 4.09 2.40
N GLN A 44 -6.36 3.99 3.71
CA GLN A 44 -7.70 3.81 4.25
C GLN A 44 -8.63 4.99 3.91
N SER A 45 -8.11 6.21 3.93
CA SER A 45 -8.86 7.41 3.51
C SER A 45 -9.30 7.35 2.05
N GLU A 46 -8.55 6.64 1.20
CA GLU A 46 -8.88 6.41 -0.21
C GLU A 46 -9.64 5.09 -0.44
N GLY A 47 -10.04 4.39 0.63
CA GLY A 47 -10.76 3.12 0.56
C GLY A 47 -9.90 1.90 0.22
N TRP A 48 -8.58 1.99 0.42
CA TRP A 48 -7.65 0.88 0.23
C TRP A 48 -7.24 0.26 1.56
N LEU A 49 -6.88 -1.01 1.52
CA LEU A 49 -6.36 -1.77 2.66
C LEU A 49 -4.86 -1.97 2.49
N LEU A 50 -4.10 -1.89 3.59
CA LEU A 50 -2.68 -2.20 3.66
C LEU A 50 -2.44 -3.31 4.69
N ASP A 51 -2.04 -4.47 4.20
CA ASP A 51 -1.49 -5.57 4.99
C ASP A 51 0.03 -5.48 5.03
N ALA A 52 0.62 -5.63 6.22
CA ALA A 52 2.06 -5.57 6.44
C ALA A 52 2.50 -6.83 7.17
N SER A 53 3.05 -7.78 6.41
CA SER A 53 3.34 -9.14 6.88
C SER A 53 4.66 -9.63 6.30
N GLU A 54 5.48 -10.31 7.09
CA GLU A 54 6.72 -10.98 6.64
C GLU A 54 7.64 -10.09 5.79
N GLY A 55 7.77 -8.80 6.15
CA GLY A 55 8.62 -7.86 5.41
C GLY A 55 8.09 -7.48 4.02
N LYS A 56 6.80 -7.73 3.75
CA LYS A 56 6.07 -7.32 2.55
C LYS A 56 4.87 -6.47 2.93
N LEU A 57 4.56 -5.51 2.07
CA LEU A 57 3.36 -4.70 2.18
C LEU A 57 2.46 -5.04 1.00
N THR A 58 1.24 -5.44 1.28
CA THR A 58 0.23 -5.75 0.28
C THR A 58 -0.90 -4.74 0.42
N ILE A 59 -1.07 -3.93 -0.62
CA ILE A 59 -2.15 -2.99 -0.76
C ILE A 59 -3.22 -3.66 -1.62
N SER A 60 -4.47 -3.62 -1.18
CA SER A 60 -5.59 -4.18 -1.93
C SER A 60 -6.81 -3.29 -1.82
N ARG A 61 -7.63 -3.27 -2.85
CA ARG A 61 -8.98 -2.71 -2.70
C ARG A 61 -9.83 -3.74 -1.97
N PRO A 62 -10.62 -3.35 -0.96
CA PRO A 62 -11.73 -4.19 -0.54
C PRO A 62 -12.60 -4.37 -1.79
N SER A 63 -12.70 -5.60 -2.29
CA SER A 63 -13.62 -5.92 -3.35
C SER A 63 -15.00 -5.41 -2.91
N ALA A 64 -15.68 -4.66 -3.77
CA ALA A 64 -17.04 -4.15 -3.52
C ALA A 64 -18.10 -5.26 -3.32
N GLN A 65 -17.66 -6.52 -3.17
CA GLN A 65 -18.46 -7.70 -2.91
C GLN A 65 -18.83 -7.74 -1.42
N GLY A 66 -19.76 -6.87 -1.05
CA GLY A 66 -20.34 -6.82 0.29
C GLY A 66 -21.59 -5.93 0.36
N ARG A 67 -22.25 -5.71 -0.78
CA ARG A 67 -23.59 -5.13 -0.82
C ARG A 67 -24.50 -6.11 -1.58
N THR A 68 -25.13 -7.01 -0.84
CA THR A 68 -26.38 -7.66 -1.24
C THR A 68 -27.48 -7.12 -0.35
#